data_AF-A0A433SHD4-F1
#
_entry.id   AF-A0A433SHD4-F1
#
_cell.length_a   1.000
_cell.length_b   1.000
_cell.length_c   1.000
_cell.angle_alpha   90.00
_cell.angle_beta   90.00
_cell.angle_gamma   90.00
#
_symmetry.space_group_name_H-M   'P 1'
#
loop_
_entity.id
_entity.type
_entity.pdbx_description
1 polymer ?
#
loop_
_entity_poly.entity_id
_entity_poly.type
_entity_poly.pdbx_seq_one_letter_code
_entity_poly.pdbx_strand_id
1 'polypeptide(L)'
;MSNLKQQVQQYARQAAGGKKTVHDRQVIIDRLVQTLQKSNIQIRDIAHLKTRHIIDYIRQRQAKDLNKRTLQNEMSAIRQTLRMAGKHKLAQSKEISNKALAIGYARPARESGIDRYPELKGIPHLTDNHIALWQSIHNCVQENKNCTKAQIREDLQAIGLDVDKKFGRWLDKIENAGLIAIDGEMITPLVESC
;
A
#
# COMPACT_ATOMS: atom_id res chain seq x y z
N MET A 1 12.85 36.02 -6.09
CA MET A 1 12.29 34.98 -5.18
C MET A 1 12.48 33.63 -5.83
N SER A 2 12.96 32.60 -5.12
CA SER A 2 13.33 31.31 -5.71
C SER A 2 12.10 30.60 -6.30
N ASN A 3 12.05 30.55 -7.64
CA ASN A 3 10.96 30.01 -8.47
C ASN A 3 10.51 28.60 -7.99
N LEU A 4 11.45 27.73 -7.60
CA LEU A 4 11.14 26.40 -7.07
C LEU A 4 10.23 26.42 -5.84
N LYS A 5 10.52 27.26 -4.83
CA LYS A 5 9.79 27.26 -3.55
C LYS A 5 8.31 27.58 -3.77
N GLN A 6 8.03 28.57 -4.61
CA GLN A 6 6.67 28.98 -4.95
C GLN A 6 5.93 27.86 -5.71
N GLN A 7 6.58 27.26 -6.72
CA GLN A 7 6.01 26.14 -7.46
C GLN A 7 5.64 24.96 -6.54
N VAL A 8 6.59 24.48 -5.72
CA VAL A 8 6.34 23.29 -4.88
C VAL A 8 5.31 23.57 -3.79
N GLN A 9 5.22 24.79 -3.27
CA GLN A 9 4.19 25.20 -2.33
C GLN A 9 2.80 25.25 -2.98
N GLN A 10 2.71 25.76 -4.20
CA GLN A 10 1.46 25.75 -4.97
C GLN A 10 0.97 24.32 -5.20
N TYR A 11 1.84 23.42 -5.66
CA TYR A 11 1.48 22.02 -5.86
C TYR A 11 1.13 21.31 -4.56
N ALA A 12 1.80 21.65 -3.45
CA ALA A 12 1.47 21.10 -2.13
C ALA A 12 0.06 21.52 -1.66
N ARG A 13 -0.35 22.76 -1.96
CA ARG A 13 -1.69 23.28 -1.65
C ARG A 13 -2.78 22.70 -2.53
N GLN A 14 -2.52 22.59 -3.83
CA GLN A 14 -3.47 22.07 -4.82
C GLN A 14 -3.72 20.57 -4.66
N ALA A 15 -2.81 19.87 -3.98
CA ALA A 15 -2.96 18.46 -3.74
C ALA A 15 -4.07 18.17 -2.70
N ALA A 16 -4.98 17.26 -3.04
CA ALA A 16 -6.13 16.90 -2.19
C ALA A 16 -5.76 16.55 -0.74
N GLY A 17 -6.66 16.88 0.21
CA GLY A 17 -6.56 16.56 1.63
C GLY A 17 -7.27 17.59 2.52
N GLY A 18 -7.51 17.24 3.79
CA GLY A 18 -8.05 18.18 4.77
C GLY A 18 -7.05 19.28 5.16
N LYS A 19 -7.53 20.35 5.81
CA LYS A 19 -6.72 21.54 6.17
C LYS A 19 -5.39 21.19 6.83
N LYS A 20 -5.40 20.29 7.82
CA LYS A 20 -4.18 19.83 8.51
C LYS A 20 -3.22 19.10 7.57
N THR A 21 -3.72 18.22 6.72
CA THR A 21 -2.91 17.46 5.77
C THR A 21 -2.24 18.35 4.72
N VAL A 22 -2.93 19.41 4.28
CA VAL A 22 -2.36 20.42 3.38
C VAL A 22 -1.25 21.19 4.11
N HIS A 23 -1.51 21.68 5.32
CA HIS A 23 -0.52 22.39 6.13
C HIS A 23 0.74 21.55 6.39
N ASP A 24 0.58 20.31 6.88
CA ASP A 24 1.68 19.40 7.17
C ASP A 24 2.55 19.18 5.91
N ARG A 25 1.92 19.03 4.74
CA ARG A 25 2.62 18.86 3.46
C ARG A 25 3.42 20.08 3.06
N GLN A 26 2.86 21.28 3.21
CA GLN A 26 3.59 22.52 2.94
C GLN A 26 4.83 22.64 3.83
N VAL A 27 4.72 22.32 5.13
CA VAL A 27 5.85 22.32 6.06
C VAL A 27 6.94 21.34 5.63
N ILE A 28 6.56 20.14 5.19
CA ILE A 28 7.49 19.11 4.72
C ILE A 28 8.21 19.56 3.44
N ILE A 29 7.47 20.16 2.50
CA ILE A 29 8.03 20.65 1.24
C ILE A 29 8.97 21.84 1.45
N ASP A 30 8.63 22.77 2.35
CA ASP A 30 9.53 23.86 2.73
C ASP A 30 10.82 23.31 3.34
N ARG A 31 10.73 22.28 4.17
CA ARG A 31 11.91 21.61 4.75
C ARG A 31 12.79 20.99 3.66
N LEU A 32 12.20 20.31 2.68
CA LEU A 32 12.94 19.77 1.53
C LEU A 32 13.70 20.87 0.79
N VAL A 33 13.03 21.97 0.43
CA VAL A 33 13.67 23.09 -0.29
C VAL A 33 14.80 23.71 0.54
N GLN A 34 14.60 23.91 1.84
CA GLN A 34 15.64 24.42 2.73
C GLN A 34 16.84 23.48 2.81
N THR A 35 16.64 22.17 2.84
CA THR A 35 17.73 21.20 2.82
C THR A 35 18.53 21.29 1.51
N LEU A 36 17.87 21.42 0.36
CA LEU A 36 18.56 21.59 -0.92
C LEU A 36 19.44 22.85 -0.91
N GLN A 37 18.90 23.97 -0.41
CA GLN A 37 19.64 25.22 -0.29
C GLN A 37 20.84 25.10 0.64
N LYS A 38 20.67 24.45 1.80
CA LYS A 38 21.76 24.22 2.78
C LYS A 38 22.86 23.32 2.23
N SER A 39 22.53 22.38 1.34
CA SER A 39 23.49 21.54 0.62
C SER A 39 24.08 22.23 -0.63
N ASN A 40 23.91 23.55 -0.78
CA ASN A 40 24.35 24.35 -1.92
C ASN A 40 23.81 23.87 -3.29
N ILE A 41 22.64 23.20 -3.29
CA ILE A 41 21.97 22.73 -4.50
C ILE A 41 21.01 23.82 -4.99
N GLN A 42 21.35 24.45 -6.11
CA GLN A 42 20.58 25.55 -6.70
C GLN A 42 19.62 25.05 -7.78
N ILE A 43 18.45 24.55 -7.36
CA ILE A 43 17.36 24.18 -8.27
C ILE A 43 16.36 25.32 -8.37
N ARG A 44 16.09 25.79 -9.59
CA ARG A 44 15.13 26.87 -9.86
C ARG A 44 13.75 26.37 -10.27
N ASP A 45 13.65 25.15 -10.77
CA ASP A 45 12.41 24.57 -11.29
C ASP A 45 12.23 23.11 -10.83
N ILE A 46 10.99 22.71 -10.54
CA ILE A 46 10.69 21.33 -10.12
C ILE A 46 11.06 20.30 -11.20
N ALA A 47 11.11 20.71 -12.47
CA ALA A 47 11.63 19.96 -13.61
C ALA A 47 13.06 19.44 -13.40
N HIS A 48 13.88 20.11 -12.61
CA HIS A 48 15.26 19.69 -12.32
C HIS A 48 15.42 18.91 -11.01
N LEU A 49 14.33 18.69 -10.27
CA LEU A 49 14.34 17.78 -9.12
C LEU A 49 14.48 16.33 -9.60
N LYS A 50 15.45 15.61 -9.03
CA LYS A 50 15.84 14.23 -9.35
C LYS A 50 15.72 13.34 -8.11
N THR A 51 15.72 12.02 -8.29
CA THR A 51 15.60 11.04 -7.20
C THR A 51 16.69 11.23 -6.15
N ARG A 52 17.95 11.42 -6.58
CA ARG A 52 19.09 11.68 -5.69
C ARG A 52 18.82 12.77 -4.64
N HIS A 53 18.18 13.86 -5.02
CA HIS A 53 17.89 14.98 -4.12
C HIS A 53 16.91 14.59 -3.01
N ILE A 54 15.96 13.71 -3.31
CA ILE A 54 14.97 13.19 -2.36
C ILE A 54 15.62 12.13 -1.46
N ILE A 55 16.47 11.27 -2.02
CA ILE A 55 17.23 10.26 -1.28
C ILE A 55 18.14 10.96 -0.26
N ASP A 56 18.92 11.94 -0.70
CA ASP A 56 19.83 12.71 0.16
C ASP A 56 19.08 13.45 1.26
N TYR A 57 17.93 14.05 0.92
CA TYR A 57 17.03 14.64 1.92
C TYR A 57 16.64 13.60 2.99
N ILE A 58 16.11 12.43 2.61
CA ILE A 58 15.68 11.42 3.58
C ILE A 58 16.85 10.88 4.40
N ARG A 59 18.03 10.68 3.81
CA ARG A 59 19.24 10.28 4.54
C ARG A 59 19.62 11.30 5.61
N GLN A 60 19.57 12.59 5.30
CA GLN A 60 19.78 13.66 6.29
C GLN A 60 18.69 13.69 7.38
N ARG A 61 17.47 13.26 7.07
CA ARG A 61 16.39 13.13 8.06
C ARG A 61 16.58 11.90 8.95
N GLN A 62 17.09 10.79 8.41
CA GLN A 62 17.45 9.60 9.18
C GLN A 62 18.59 9.88 10.16
N ALA A 63 19.60 10.67 9.77
CA ALA A 63 20.70 11.09 10.64
C ALA A 63 20.26 11.96 11.84
N LYS A 64 18.98 12.33 11.93
CA LYS A 64 18.39 13.07 13.05
C LYS A 64 17.53 12.18 13.95
N ASP A 65 17.68 10.86 13.83
CA ASP A 65 16.98 9.83 14.61
C ASP A 65 15.45 9.98 14.64
N LEU A 66 14.87 10.37 13.51
CA LEU A 66 13.42 10.48 13.38
C LEU A 66 12.75 9.12 13.27
N ASN A 67 11.57 9.00 13.86
CA ASN A 67 10.73 7.81 13.71
C ASN A 67 10.44 7.52 12.23
N LYS A 68 10.53 6.24 11.84
CA LYS A 68 10.15 5.72 10.52
C LYS A 68 8.79 6.22 10.05
N ARG A 69 7.78 6.30 10.93
CA ARG A 69 6.44 6.81 10.58
C ARG A 69 6.48 8.26 10.07
N THR A 70 7.31 9.10 10.68
CA THR A 70 7.52 10.50 10.29
C THR A 70 8.16 10.57 8.91
N LEU A 71 9.22 9.79 8.66
CA LEU A 71 9.87 9.73 7.35
C LEU A 71 8.95 9.22 6.24
N GLN A 72 8.10 8.24 6.55
CA GLN A 72 7.08 7.76 5.62
C GLN A 72 6.02 8.83 5.30
N ASN A 73 5.60 9.63 6.29
CA ASN A 73 4.71 10.77 6.07
C ASN A 73 5.36 11.83 5.19
N GLU A 74 6.64 12.14 5.42
CA GLU A 74 7.40 13.06 4.58
C GLU A 74 7.46 12.57 3.13
N MET A 75 7.77 11.28 2.92
CA MET A 75 7.80 10.70 1.59
C MET A 75 6.42 10.68 0.90
N SER A 76 5.34 10.44 1.64
CA SER A 76 3.99 10.50 1.09
C SER A 76 3.61 11.92 0.66
N ALA A 77 3.94 12.93 1.47
CA ALA A 77 3.78 14.34 1.14
C ALA A 77 4.56 14.72 -0.14
N ILE A 78 5.84 14.35 -0.20
CA ILE A 78 6.72 14.63 -1.36
C ILE A 78 6.18 13.96 -2.63
N ARG A 79 5.84 12.67 -2.58
CA ARG A 79 5.30 11.94 -3.74
C ARG A 79 3.99 12.55 -4.23
N GLN A 80 3.14 13.02 -3.33
CA GLN A 80 1.88 13.62 -3.75
C GLN A 80 2.09 15.00 -4.40
N THR A 81 3.00 15.82 -3.88
CA THR A 81 3.38 17.09 -4.51
C THR A 81 3.99 16.87 -5.91
N LEU A 82 4.84 15.84 -6.06
CA LEU A 82 5.41 15.49 -7.37
C LEU A 82 4.34 15.07 -8.38
N ARG A 83 3.32 14.32 -7.96
CA ARG A 83 2.19 13.95 -8.83
C ARG A 83 1.41 15.17 -9.29
N MET A 84 1.13 16.11 -8.39
CA MET A 84 0.45 17.37 -8.76
C MET A 84 1.26 18.21 -9.74
N ALA A 85 2.59 18.12 -9.68
CA ALA A 85 3.50 18.78 -10.62
C ALA A 85 3.71 18.00 -11.94
N GLY A 86 2.92 16.96 -12.22
CA GLY A 86 3.05 16.12 -13.42
C GLY A 86 4.26 15.16 -13.41
N LYS A 87 5.03 15.10 -12.31
CA LYS A 87 6.23 14.25 -12.17
C LYS A 87 5.91 12.83 -11.70
N HIS A 88 4.95 12.17 -12.35
CA HIS A 88 4.48 10.83 -11.98
C HIS A 88 5.59 9.77 -11.98
N LYS A 89 6.44 9.77 -13.01
CA LYS A 89 7.58 8.83 -13.12
C LYS A 89 8.56 8.98 -11.94
N LEU A 90 8.86 10.21 -11.54
CA LEU A 90 9.72 10.47 -10.38
C LEU A 90 9.05 10.00 -9.09
N ALA A 91 7.77 10.32 -8.91
CA ALA A 91 6.99 9.96 -7.72
C ALA A 91 6.84 8.44 -7.51
N GLN A 92 6.90 7.66 -8.59
CA GLN A 92 6.77 6.20 -8.59
C GLN A 92 8.13 5.47 -8.68
N SER A 93 9.25 6.20 -8.71
CA SER A 93 10.57 5.58 -8.82
C SER A 93 10.84 4.60 -7.66
N LYS A 94 11.37 3.42 -8.02
CA LYS A 94 11.75 2.37 -7.06
C LYS A 94 12.79 2.86 -6.04
N GLU A 95 13.66 3.80 -6.45
CA GLU A 95 14.75 4.36 -5.62
C GLU A 95 14.23 5.17 -4.42
N ILE A 96 13.06 5.80 -4.55
CA ILE A 96 12.44 6.59 -3.48
C ILE A 96 11.28 5.83 -2.80
N SER A 97 11.22 4.51 -2.98
CA SER A 97 10.27 3.65 -2.27
C SER A 97 10.64 3.56 -0.79
N ASN A 98 9.64 3.31 0.07
CA ASN A 98 9.91 3.16 1.51
C ASN A 98 10.87 1.99 1.78
N LYS A 99 10.85 0.94 0.95
CA LYS A 99 11.77 -0.20 1.00
C LYS A 99 13.20 0.23 0.66
N ALA A 100 13.40 0.90 -0.47
CA ALA A 100 14.73 1.35 -0.91
C ALA A 100 15.36 2.36 0.06
N LEU A 101 14.55 3.20 0.71
CA LEU A 101 15.01 4.17 1.70
C LEU A 101 15.19 3.59 3.11
N ALA A 102 14.98 2.28 3.32
CA ALA A 102 15.01 1.62 4.63
C ALA A 102 14.10 2.27 5.71
N ILE A 103 13.05 2.98 5.27
CA ILE A 103 12.04 3.60 6.15
C ILE A 103 10.78 2.76 6.25
N GLY A 104 10.68 1.65 5.49
CA GLY A 104 9.63 0.66 5.62
C GLY A 104 9.73 -0.09 6.95
N TYR A 105 8.58 -0.52 7.46
CA TYR A 105 8.57 -1.55 8.50
C TYR A 105 8.91 -2.88 7.84
N ALA A 106 9.77 -3.67 8.49
CA ALA A 106 9.88 -5.08 8.17
C ALA A 106 8.47 -5.66 8.38
N ARG A 107 7.82 -6.06 7.29
CA ARG A 107 6.71 -6.99 7.44
C ARG A 107 7.39 -8.30 7.82
N PRO A 108 7.05 -8.95 8.94
CA PRO A 108 7.51 -10.31 9.16
C PRO A 108 7.19 -11.09 7.89
N ALA A 109 8.11 -11.95 7.46
CA ALA A 109 7.77 -12.98 6.51
C ALA A 109 6.70 -13.83 7.20
N ARG A 110 5.43 -13.45 7.02
CA ARG A 110 4.36 -14.42 7.12
C ARG A 110 4.69 -15.41 6.03
N GLU A 111 4.80 -16.70 6.37
CA GLU A 111 4.54 -17.76 5.39
C GLU A 111 3.38 -17.25 4.56
N SER A 112 3.61 -16.95 3.28
CA SER A 112 2.52 -16.35 2.54
C SER A 112 1.48 -17.46 2.51
N GLY A 113 0.25 -17.22 2.93
CA GLY A 113 -0.75 -18.29 2.85
C GLY A 113 -0.93 -18.80 1.42
N ILE A 114 -0.41 -18.08 0.42
CA ILE A 114 -0.25 -18.54 -0.97
C ILE A 114 0.76 -19.70 -1.07
N ASP A 115 1.83 -19.71 -0.28
CA ASP A 115 2.78 -20.85 -0.22
C ASP A 115 2.09 -22.11 0.36
N ARG A 116 1.12 -21.92 1.26
CA ARG A 116 0.30 -23.01 1.81
C ARG A 116 -0.77 -23.53 0.84
N TYR A 117 -1.20 -22.69 -0.10
CA TYR A 117 -2.25 -22.99 -1.08
C TYR A 117 -1.77 -22.64 -2.49
N PRO A 118 -1.01 -23.54 -3.15
CA PRO A 118 -0.45 -23.32 -4.48
C PRO A 118 -1.49 -22.93 -5.54
N GLU A 119 -2.74 -23.35 -5.40
CA GLU A 119 -3.87 -23.01 -6.26
C GLU A 119 -4.23 -21.52 -6.23
N LEU A 120 -3.88 -20.80 -5.16
CA LEU A 120 -4.02 -19.34 -5.09
C LEU A 120 -2.91 -18.61 -5.86
N LYS A 121 -1.85 -19.32 -6.28
CA LYS A 121 -0.69 -18.75 -6.95
C LYS A 121 -1.03 -18.36 -8.39
N GLY A 122 -1.31 -17.08 -8.59
CA GLY A 122 -1.65 -16.52 -9.90
C GLY A 122 -2.75 -15.46 -9.81
N ILE A 123 -3.51 -15.44 -8.71
CA ILE A 123 -4.56 -14.45 -8.49
C ILE A 123 -3.92 -13.13 -8.02
N PRO A 124 -4.11 -12.01 -8.76
CA PRO A 124 -3.50 -10.74 -8.40
C PRO A 124 -4.15 -10.14 -7.15
N HIS A 125 -3.33 -9.45 -6.34
CA HIS A 125 -3.78 -8.66 -5.18
C HIS A 125 -4.59 -9.45 -4.13
N LEU A 126 -4.22 -10.69 -3.86
CA LEU A 126 -4.73 -11.41 -2.69
C LEU A 126 -4.24 -10.74 -1.39
N THR A 127 -5.09 -10.81 -0.36
CA THR A 127 -4.80 -10.30 0.99
C THR A 127 -4.99 -11.42 1.99
N ASP A 128 -4.52 -11.24 3.22
CA ASP A 128 -4.67 -12.22 4.32
C ASP A 128 -6.13 -12.67 4.52
N ASN A 129 -7.10 -11.77 4.31
CA ASN A 129 -8.54 -12.13 4.37
C ASN A 129 -8.97 -13.13 3.28
N HIS A 130 -8.41 -13.04 2.07
CA HIS A 130 -8.70 -14.01 1.01
C HIS A 130 -8.08 -15.37 1.34
N ILE A 131 -6.90 -15.36 1.96
CA ILE A 131 -6.23 -16.58 2.42
C ILE A 131 -7.05 -17.25 3.54
N ALA A 132 -7.55 -16.48 4.51
CA ALA A 132 -8.40 -17.00 5.57
C ALA A 132 -9.72 -17.55 5.03
N LEU A 133 -10.34 -16.85 4.08
CA LEU A 133 -11.53 -17.33 3.37
C LEU A 133 -11.26 -18.67 2.69
N TRP A 134 -10.16 -18.77 1.94
CA TRP A 134 -9.77 -20.01 1.27
C TRP A 134 -9.49 -21.14 2.25
N GLN A 135 -8.84 -20.86 3.38
CA GLN A 135 -8.61 -21.84 4.43
C GLN A 135 -9.91 -22.40 5.01
N SER A 136 -10.93 -21.56 5.26
CA SER A 136 -12.25 -22.03 5.71
C SER A 136 -12.92 -22.92 4.67
N ILE A 137 -12.88 -22.54 3.38
CA ILE A 137 -13.41 -23.35 2.28
C ILE A 137 -12.69 -24.70 2.20
N HIS A 138 -11.35 -24.69 2.21
CA HIS A 138 -10.54 -25.89 2.16
C HIS A 138 -10.83 -26.84 3.33
N ASN A 139 -11.00 -26.31 4.54
CA ASN A 139 -11.34 -27.11 5.72
C ASN A 139 -12.72 -27.78 5.61
N CYS A 140 -13.74 -27.09 5.08
CA CYS A 140 -15.06 -27.71 4.84
C CYS A 140 -14.94 -28.99 3.99
N VAL A 141 -14.09 -28.94 2.96
CA VAL A 141 -13.90 -30.04 2.00
C VAL A 141 -13.22 -31.21 2.66
N GLN A 142 -12.15 -30.94 3.42
CA GLN A 142 -11.42 -31.96 4.16
C GLN A 142 -12.29 -32.66 5.20
N GLU A 143 -13.20 -31.91 5.83
CA GLU A 143 -14.15 -32.45 6.82
C GLU A 143 -15.40 -33.07 6.20
N ASN A 144 -15.51 -33.08 4.86
CA ASN A 144 -16.67 -33.55 4.10
C ASN A 144 -18.00 -32.94 4.59
N LYS A 145 -17.97 -31.65 4.93
CA LYS A 145 -19.12 -30.87 5.41
C LYS A 145 -19.70 -30.02 4.29
N ASN A 146 -21.00 -29.78 4.35
CA ASN A 146 -21.66 -28.83 3.46
C ASN A 146 -21.12 -27.41 3.70
N CYS A 147 -20.36 -26.89 2.73
CA CYS A 147 -19.76 -25.57 2.85
C CYS A 147 -20.78 -24.50 2.40
N THR A 148 -21.34 -23.77 3.37
CA THR A 148 -22.30 -22.68 3.12
C THR A 148 -21.67 -21.32 3.38
N LYS A 149 -22.19 -20.27 2.72
CA LYS A 149 -21.75 -18.89 2.97
C LYS A 149 -21.92 -18.49 4.44
N ALA A 150 -23.00 -18.93 5.07
CA ALA A 150 -23.24 -18.73 6.50
C ALA A 150 -22.12 -19.32 7.38
N GLN A 151 -21.77 -20.61 7.17
CA GLN A 151 -20.74 -21.27 7.95
C GLN A 151 -19.38 -20.58 7.82
N ILE A 152 -19.00 -20.23 6.59
CA ILE A 152 -17.72 -19.55 6.34
C ILE A 152 -17.72 -18.16 6.99
N ARG A 153 -18.84 -17.43 6.98
CA ARG A 153 -18.92 -16.15 7.69
C ARG A 153 -18.69 -16.33 9.18
N GLU A 154 -19.30 -17.34 9.80
CA GLU A 154 -19.12 -17.64 11.23
C GLU A 154 -17.65 -17.98 11.54
N ASP A 155 -17.02 -18.82 10.72
CA ASP A 155 -15.60 -19.19 10.89
C ASP A 155 -14.68 -17.96 10.79
N LEU A 156 -14.94 -17.07 9.82
CA LEU A 156 -14.17 -15.85 9.62
C LEU A 156 -14.43 -14.82 10.75
N GLN A 157 -15.65 -14.76 11.29
CA GLN A 157 -15.97 -13.94 12.46
C GLN A 157 -15.29 -14.47 13.72
N ALA A 158 -15.22 -15.80 13.90
CA ALA A 158 -14.56 -16.43 15.04
C ALA A 158 -13.06 -16.10 15.11
N ILE A 159 -12.40 -15.92 13.96
CA ILE A 159 -11.00 -15.45 13.88
C ILE A 159 -10.86 -13.91 13.90
N GLY A 160 -11.95 -13.18 14.09
CA GLY A 160 -11.97 -11.72 14.29
C GLY A 160 -11.95 -10.88 13.01
N LEU A 161 -12.37 -11.43 11.86
CA LEU A 161 -12.48 -10.66 10.61
C LEU A 161 -13.85 -9.98 10.47
N ASP A 162 -13.83 -8.72 10.03
CA ASP A 162 -15.05 -7.99 9.60
C ASP A 162 -15.51 -8.48 8.22
N VAL A 163 -16.50 -9.37 8.22
CA VAL A 163 -17.07 -9.99 7.01
C VAL A 163 -18.21 -9.17 6.40
N ASP A 164 -18.84 -8.27 7.15
CA ASP A 164 -20.11 -7.63 6.74
C ASP A 164 -19.96 -6.75 5.50
N LYS A 165 -18.78 -6.15 5.31
CA LYS A 165 -18.56 -5.15 4.24
C LYS A 165 -17.92 -5.72 2.98
N LYS A 166 -17.21 -6.83 3.08
CA LYS A 166 -16.27 -7.26 2.02
C LYS A 166 -16.33 -8.74 1.67
N PHE A 167 -17.09 -9.55 2.40
CA PHE A 167 -17.18 -10.99 2.18
C PHE A 167 -17.56 -11.37 0.73
N GLY A 168 -18.57 -10.71 0.15
CA GLY A 168 -18.95 -10.96 -1.25
C GLY A 168 -17.81 -10.72 -2.22
N ARG A 169 -17.09 -9.60 -2.09
CA ARG A 169 -15.92 -9.30 -2.95
C ARG A 169 -14.78 -10.29 -2.81
N TRP A 170 -14.63 -10.91 -1.64
CA TRP A 170 -13.62 -11.94 -1.44
C TRP A 170 -14.03 -13.24 -2.15
N LEU A 171 -15.30 -13.63 -2.07
CA LEU A 171 -15.86 -14.76 -2.80
C LEU A 171 -15.80 -14.57 -4.31
N ASP A 172 -16.27 -13.43 -4.82
CA ASP A 172 -16.26 -13.11 -6.26
C ASP A 172 -14.85 -13.26 -6.84
N LYS A 173 -13.83 -12.87 -6.08
CA LYS A 173 -12.45 -12.95 -6.55
C LYS A 173 -11.95 -14.38 -6.70
N ILE A 174 -12.35 -15.27 -5.81
CA ILE A 174 -11.96 -16.69 -5.83
C ILE A 174 -12.80 -17.45 -6.87
N GLU A 175 -14.08 -17.11 -7.01
CA GLU A 175 -14.96 -17.65 -8.06
C GLU A 175 -14.49 -17.24 -9.45
N ASN A 176 -14.16 -15.95 -9.66
CA ASN A 176 -13.62 -15.48 -10.95
C ASN A 176 -12.24 -16.08 -11.28
N ALA A 177 -11.53 -16.62 -10.28
CA ALA A 177 -10.31 -17.37 -10.50
C ALA A 177 -10.56 -18.84 -10.87
N GLY A 178 -11.81 -19.27 -10.93
CA GLY A 178 -12.21 -20.64 -11.27
C GLY A 178 -11.95 -21.66 -10.16
N LEU A 179 -11.76 -21.22 -8.92
CA LEU A 179 -11.41 -22.12 -7.81
C LEU A 179 -12.64 -22.64 -7.05
N ILE A 180 -13.75 -21.90 -7.09
CA ILE A 180 -15.04 -22.27 -6.49
C ILE A 180 -16.17 -21.95 -7.46
N ALA A 181 -17.27 -22.68 -7.33
CA ALA A 181 -18.58 -22.36 -7.86
C ALA A 181 -19.50 -21.99 -6.70
N ILE A 182 -20.33 -20.97 -6.91
CA ILE A 182 -21.29 -20.50 -5.92
C ILE A 182 -22.70 -20.74 -6.44
N ASP A 183 -23.48 -21.56 -5.74
CA ASP A 183 -24.90 -21.79 -6.03
C ASP A 183 -25.77 -21.38 -4.84
N GLY A 184 -26.35 -20.19 -4.90
CA GLY A 184 -27.13 -19.63 -3.80
C GLY A 184 -26.31 -19.49 -2.52
N GLU A 185 -26.60 -20.31 -1.51
CA GLU A 185 -25.85 -20.37 -0.24
C GLU A 185 -24.71 -21.40 -0.25
N MET A 186 -24.68 -22.30 -1.23
CA MET A 186 -23.70 -23.38 -1.34
C MET A 186 -22.43 -22.90 -2.05
N ILE A 187 -21.28 -23.32 -1.52
CA ILE A 187 -19.97 -23.09 -2.13
C ILE A 187 -19.36 -24.46 -2.43
N THR A 188 -19.06 -24.69 -3.69
CA THR A 188 -18.45 -25.93 -4.19
C THR A 188 -17.05 -25.62 -4.70
N PRO A 189 -15.99 -26.20 -4.15
CA PRO A 189 -14.65 -26.06 -4.71
C PRO A 189 -14.56 -26.80 -6.04
N LEU A 190 -13.89 -26.19 -7.00
CA LEU A 190 -13.64 -26.75 -8.34
C LEU A 190 -12.23 -27.34 -8.48
N VAL A 191 -11.43 -27.25 -7.41
CA VAL A 191 -10.09 -27.82 -7.38
C VAL A 191 -10.23 -29.30 -7.04
N GLU A 192 -9.81 -30.18 -7.96
CA GLU A 192 -9.77 -31.61 -7.70
C GLU A 192 -8.82 -31.88 -6.53
N SER A 193 -9.31 -32.59 -5.52
CA SER A 193 -8.51 -33.13 -4.44
C SER A 193 -7.37 -33.94 -5.03
N CYS A 194 -6.12 -33.49 -4.89
CA CYS A 194 -4.96 -34.36 -5.06
C CYS A 194 -4.84 -35.31 -3.86
#